data_AF-A0A2T3INS3-F1
#
_entry.id   AF-A0A2T3INS3-F1
#
_cell.length_a   1.000
_cell.length_b   1.000
_cell.length_c   1.000
_cell.angle_alpha   90.00
_cell.angle_beta   90.00
_cell.angle_gamma   90.00
#
_symmetry.space_group_name_H-M   'P 1'
#
loop_
_entity.id
_entity.type
_entity.pdbx_description
1 polymer ?
#
loop_
_entity_poly.entity_id
_entity_poly.type
_entity_poly.pdbx_seq_one_letter_code
_entity_poly.pdbx_strand_id
1 'polypeptide(L)'
;MMIIIRLLVIVLFFGFHISSSALTIEQYKNQYGLLPCTGLETRIISFDKKITMRLSNASKKEKSDLKREYKALNILYKQKKCHKRTSR
;
A
#
# COMPACT_ATOMS: atom_id res chain seq x y z
N MET A 1 -22.67 32.48 13.17
CA MET A 1 -21.21 32.36 12.93
C MET A 1 -20.54 31.22 13.70
N MET A 2 -20.70 31.11 15.02
CA MET A 2 -20.02 30.04 15.80
C MET A 2 -20.44 28.60 15.48
N ILE A 3 -21.69 28.38 15.07
CA ILE A 3 -22.22 27.03 14.75
C ILE A 3 -21.57 26.48 13.46
N ILE A 4 -21.34 27.35 12.47
CA ILE A 4 -20.73 26.98 11.19
C ILE A 4 -19.26 26.60 11.39
N ILE A 5 -18.53 27.34 12.24
CA ILE A 5 -17.13 27.02 12.59
C ILE A 5 -17.07 25.67 13.33
N ARG A 6 -17.98 25.41 14.26
CA ARG A 6 -18.03 24.12 14.99
C ARG A 6 -18.30 22.94 14.04
N LEU A 7 -19.19 23.11 13.06
CA LEU A 7 -19.46 22.09 12.04
C LEU A 7 -18.25 21.83 11.13
N LEU A 8 -17.54 22.87 10.71
CA LEU A 8 -16.32 22.75 9.89
C LEU A 8 -15.22 21.98 10.62
N VAL A 9 -15.04 22.22 11.92
CA VAL A 9 -14.07 21.49 12.74
C VAL A 9 -14.41 20.01 12.82
N ILE A 10 -15.68 19.66 13.01
CA ILE A 10 -16.14 18.27 13.07
C ILE A 10 -15.87 17.53 11.74
N VAL A 11 -16.13 18.18 10.60
CA VAL A 11 -15.86 17.59 9.27
C VAL A 11 -14.36 17.36 9.05
N LEU A 12 -13.51 18.29 9.48
CA LEU A 12 -12.05 18.15 9.41
C LEU A 12 -11.54 16.98 10.29
N PHE A 13 -12.11 16.80 11.49
CA PHE A 13 -11.79 15.67 12.36
C PHE A 13 -12.21 14.33 11.76
N PHE A 14 -13.42 14.22 11.20
CA PHE A 14 -13.86 13.00 10.52
C PHE A 14 -13.01 12.67 9.29
N GLY A 15 -12.62 13.67 8.50
CA GLY A 15 -11.72 13.49 7.36
C GLY A 15 -10.34 12.93 7.75
N PHE A 16 -9.78 13.39 8.87
CA PHE A 16 -8.48 12.93 9.36
C PHE A 16 -8.48 11.48 9.87
N HIS A 17 -9.59 11.02 10.46
CA HIS A 17 -9.69 9.65 10.98
C HIS A 17 -9.87 8.58 9.87
N ILE A 18 -10.41 8.95 8.71
CA ILE A 18 -10.63 8.03 7.59
C ILE A 18 -9.29 7.62 6.93
N SER A 19 -8.24 8.45 7.05
CA SER A 19 -6.91 8.17 6.46
C SER A 19 -6.06 7.15 7.22
N SER A 20 -6.54 6.59 8.34
CA SER A 20 -5.82 5.55 9.12
C SER A 20 -6.33 4.12 8.88
N SER A 21 -7.12 3.94 7.83
CA SER A 21 -7.60 2.63 7.39
C SER A 21 -6.58 2.03 6.42
N ALA A 22 -6.05 0.86 6.76
CA ALA A 22 -5.15 0.13 5.88
C ALA A 22 -5.83 -0.13 4.53
N LEU A 23 -5.15 0.20 3.44
CA LEU A 23 -5.66 -0.03 2.09
C LEU A 23 -5.93 -1.53 1.88
N THR A 24 -7.00 -1.83 1.17
CA THR A 24 -7.33 -3.19 0.74
C THR A 24 -6.38 -3.65 -0.36
N ILE A 25 -6.33 -4.96 -0.62
CA ILE A 25 -5.52 -5.55 -1.69
C ILE A 25 -5.86 -4.92 -3.06
N GLU A 26 -7.14 -4.69 -3.34
CA GLU A 26 -7.59 -4.09 -4.60
C GLU A 26 -7.18 -2.60 -4.71
N GLN A 27 -7.24 -1.86 -3.61
CA GLN A 27 -6.76 -0.48 -3.59
C GLN A 27 -5.24 -0.39 -3.84
N TYR A 28 -4.45 -1.30 -3.25
CA TYR A 28 -3.03 -1.41 -3.56
C TYR A 28 -2.78 -1.83 -5.03
N LYS A 29 -3.59 -2.74 -5.57
CA LYS A 29 -3.49 -3.12 -6.99
C LYS A 29 -3.75 -1.92 -7.90
N ASN A 30 -4.74 -1.08 -7.59
CA ASN A 30 -5.02 0.12 -8.37
C ASN A 30 -3.88 1.14 -8.29
N GLN A 31 -3.34 1.35 -7.08
CA GLN A 31 -2.21 2.27 -6.86
C GLN A 31 -0.97 1.88 -7.67
N TYR A 32 -0.68 0.59 -7.78
CA TYR A 32 0.50 0.08 -8.48
C TYR A 32 0.20 -0.43 -9.89
N GLY A 33 -1.05 -0.34 -10.34
CA GLY A 33 -1.54 -0.92 -11.59
C GLY A 33 -0.86 -0.35 -12.84
N LEU A 34 -0.37 0.88 -12.79
CA LEU A 34 0.33 1.54 -13.89
C LEU A 34 1.85 1.29 -13.89
N LEU A 35 2.42 0.71 -12.83
CA LEU A 35 3.87 0.48 -12.77
C LEU A 35 4.33 -0.55 -13.81
N PRO A 36 5.45 -0.29 -14.53
CA PRO A 36 6.07 -1.29 -15.39
C PRO A 36 6.68 -2.43 -14.55
N CYS A 37 7.00 -3.56 -15.18
CA CYS A 37 7.57 -4.72 -14.49
C CYS A 37 8.84 -4.38 -13.69
N THR A 38 9.75 -3.57 -14.23
CA THR A 38 10.96 -3.11 -13.52
C THR A 38 10.63 -2.29 -12.27
N GLY A 39 9.57 -1.46 -12.34
CA GLY A 39 9.07 -0.70 -11.19
C GLY A 39 8.43 -1.59 -10.13
N LEU A 40 7.69 -2.61 -10.55
CA LEU A 40 7.13 -3.63 -9.65
C LEU A 40 8.24 -4.46 -8.98
N GLU A 41 9.27 -4.88 -9.70
CA GLU A 41 10.44 -5.61 -9.14
C GLU A 41 11.17 -4.78 -8.11
N THR A 42 11.50 -3.54 -8.45
CA THR A 42 12.20 -2.62 -7.54
C THR A 42 11.39 -2.40 -6.27
N ARG A 43 10.06 -2.27 -6.38
CA ARG A 43 9.16 -2.18 -5.24
C ARG A 43 9.15 -3.44 -4.40
N ILE A 44 9.03 -4.63 -5.02
CA ILE A 44 9.03 -5.92 -4.32
C ILE A 44 10.35 -6.10 -3.55
N ILE A 45 11.50 -5.83 -4.18
CA ILE A 45 12.83 -5.92 -3.55
C ILE A 45 12.94 -4.91 -2.40
N SER A 46 12.51 -3.66 -2.61
CA SER A 46 12.48 -2.64 -1.56
C SER A 46 11.56 -3.04 -0.41
N PHE A 47 10.45 -3.73 -0.69
CA PHE A 47 9.53 -4.24 0.31
C PHE A 47 10.18 -5.30 1.16
N ASP A 48 10.85 -6.27 0.54
CA ASP A 48 11.52 -7.36 1.24
C ASP A 48 12.60 -6.82 2.21
N LYS A 49 13.41 -5.88 1.73
CA LYS A 49 14.40 -5.18 2.55
C LYS A 49 13.77 -4.39 3.72
N LYS A 50 12.65 -3.71 3.49
CA LYS A 50 11.91 -2.96 4.52
C LYS A 50 11.26 -3.88 5.55
N ILE A 51 10.72 -5.01 5.09
CA ILE A 51 10.11 -6.05 5.91
C ILE A 51 11.16 -6.65 6.84
N THR A 52 12.32 -7.06 6.33
CA THR A 52 13.41 -7.60 7.16
C THR A 52 13.88 -6.61 8.23
N MET A 53 13.97 -5.31 7.90
CA MET A 53 14.39 -4.29 8.88
C MET A 53 13.32 -3.87 9.88
N ARG A 54 12.04 -3.80 9.49
CA ARG A 54 10.96 -3.26 10.34
C ARG A 54 10.14 -4.33 11.07
N LEU A 55 10.09 -5.57 10.59
CA LEU A 55 9.24 -6.60 11.19
C LEU A 55 9.62 -6.97 12.62
N SER A 56 10.86 -6.76 13.05
CA SER A 56 11.30 -7.01 14.43
C SER A 56 10.55 -6.10 15.43
N ASN A 57 10.30 -4.84 15.06
CA ASN A 57 9.70 -3.83 15.94
C ASN A 57 8.26 -3.43 15.54
N ALA A 58 7.74 -3.93 14.43
CA ALA A 58 6.42 -3.57 13.93
C ALA A 58 5.27 -4.19 14.76
N SER A 59 4.20 -3.42 14.95
CA SER A 59 2.95 -3.89 15.56
C SER A 59 2.26 -4.95 14.68
N LYS A 60 1.42 -5.81 15.28
CA LYS A 60 0.66 -6.84 14.53
C LYS A 60 -0.15 -6.26 13.36
N LYS A 61 -0.67 -5.03 13.51
CA LYS A 61 -1.41 -4.31 12.46
C LYS A 61 -0.50 -3.93 11.29
N GLU A 62 0.65 -3.32 11.56
CA GLU A 62 1.61 -2.98 10.51
C GLU A 62 2.12 -4.21 9.76
N LYS A 63 2.32 -5.34 10.46
CA LYS A 63 2.70 -6.61 9.80
C LYS A 63 1.63 -7.07 8.81
N SER A 64 0.35 -7.00 9.18
CA SER A 64 -0.74 -7.43 8.31
C SER A 64 -0.93 -6.47 7.12
N ASP A 65 -0.70 -5.18 7.32
CA ASP A 65 -0.74 -4.16 6.27
C ASP A 65 0.36 -4.36 5.24
N LEU A 66 1.61 -4.54 5.69
CA LEU A 66 2.75 -4.86 4.84
C LEU A 66 2.52 -6.16 4.05
N LYS A 67 1.94 -7.18 4.68
CA LYS A 67 1.61 -8.45 4.02
C LYS A 67 0.56 -8.27 2.93
N ARG A 68 -0.45 -7.42 3.14
CA ARG A 68 -1.49 -7.11 2.14
C ARG A 68 -0.90 -6.37 0.94
N GLU A 69 -0.05 -5.38 1.19
CA GLU A 69 0.61 -4.60 0.14
C GLU A 69 1.54 -5.48 -0.71
N TYR A 70 2.37 -6.31 -0.05
CA TYR A 70 3.23 -7.28 -0.74
C TYR A 70 2.42 -8.26 -1.61
N LYS A 71 1.29 -8.75 -1.09
CA LYS A 71 0.40 -9.64 -1.84
C LYS A 71 -0.16 -8.96 -3.09
N ALA A 72 -0.58 -7.70 -3.00
CA ALA A 72 -1.06 -6.93 -4.15
C ALA A 72 0.02 -6.76 -5.23
N LEU A 73 1.24 -6.40 -4.83
CA LEU A 73 2.38 -6.27 -5.75
C LEU A 73 2.69 -7.59 -6.46
N ASN A 74 2.72 -8.71 -5.73
CA ASN A 74 2.99 -10.03 -6.33
C ASN A 74 1.87 -10.49 -7.27
N ILE A 75 0.60 -10.18 -6.95
CA ILE A 75 -0.52 -10.42 -7.87
C ILE A 75 -0.34 -9.64 -9.16
N LEU A 76 -0.06 -8.34 -9.09
CA LEU A 76 0.17 -7.51 -10.28
C LEU A 76 1.36 -8.02 -11.10
N TYR A 77 2.45 -8.38 -10.42
CA TYR A 77 3.66 -8.88 -11.05
C TYR A 77 3.40 -10.18 -11.85
N LYS A 78 2.59 -11.10 -11.30
CA LYS A 78 2.13 -12.31 -11.99
C LYS A 78 1.14 -12.00 -13.12
N GLN A 79 0.16 -11.14 -12.88
CA GLN A 79 -0.85 -10.73 -13.88
C GLN A 79 -0.20 -10.10 -15.12
N LYS A 80 0.81 -9.26 -14.91
CA LYS A 80 1.60 -8.65 -15.99
C LYS A 80 2.63 -9.59 -16.62
N LYS A 81 2.72 -10.84 -16.17
CA LYS A 81 3.67 -11.86 -16.65
C LYS A 81 5.12 -11.39 -16.59
N CYS A 82 5.48 -10.61 -15.58
CA CYS A 82 6.81 -9.99 -15.49
C CYS A 82 7.97 -10.99 -15.36
N HIS A 83 7.73 -12.22 -14.92
CA HIS A 83 8.72 -13.31 -14.94
C HIS A 83 9.12 -13.79 -16.34
N LYS A 84 8.34 -13.48 -17.38
CA LYS A 84 8.74 -13.74 -18.76
C LYS A 84 9.67 -12.62 -19.24
N ARG A 85 10.84 -12.45 -18.59
CA ARG A 85 12.01 -11.97 -19.33
C ARG A 85 12.39 -13.12 -20.23
N THR A 86 11.95 -13.04 -21.49
CA THR A 86 12.54 -13.82 -22.57
C THR A 86 14.04 -13.66 -22.45
N SER A 87 14.74 -14.75 -22.07
CA SER A 87 16.17 -14.88 -22.32
C SER A 87 16.33 -14.64 -23.81
N ARG A 88 16.85 -13.47 -24.18
CA ARG A 88 17.20 -13.16 -25.55
C ARG A 88 18.65 -13.56 -25.76
#